data_AF-A0A6P3Y9E3-F1
#
_entry.id   AF-A0A6P3Y9E3-F1
#
_cell.length_a   1.000
_cell.length_b   1.000
_cell.length_c   1.000
_cell.angle_alpha   90.00
_cell.angle_beta   90.00
_cell.angle_gamma   90.00
#
_symmetry.space_group_name_H-M   'P 1'
#
loop_
_entity.id
_entity.type
_entity.pdbx_description
1 polymer ?
#
loop_
_entity_poly.entity_id
_entity_poly.type
_entity_poly.pdbx_seq_one_letter_code
_entity_poly.pdbx_strand_id
1 'polypeptide(L)'
;MFSGFSLFLLPGNGTELYTPTVGIFNRCTRLYGRSHCANFNVDGLATDSNVFPGCWKASLFFLSLGLAVMSITVIAALLGCCVQSIGRKSIFNLAGVAQAVAGILYLFGMILYPAGWGAERVQRICGPEADAFYLANCSLGWAFYSATIGVVLTFLCAVFSGQAEKSTASDKIQDKMNEGKTLICLA
;
A
#
# COMPACT_ATOMS: atom_id res chain seq x y z
N MET A 1 -11.67 0.87 -1.70
CA MET A 1 -11.48 -0.11 -0.60
C MET A 1 -11.20 0.53 0.77
N PHE A 2 -10.71 1.78 0.87
CA PHE A 2 -10.39 2.42 2.16
C PHE A 2 -11.54 3.20 2.84
N SER A 3 -12.66 3.46 2.17
CA SER A 3 -13.80 4.18 2.79
C SER A 3 -14.53 3.39 3.88
N GLY A 4 -14.34 2.07 3.96
CA GLY A 4 -15.01 1.22 4.94
C GLY A 4 -14.38 1.22 6.34
N PHE A 5 -13.12 1.64 6.48
CA PHE A 5 -12.42 1.55 7.78
C PHE A 5 -12.71 2.74 8.71
N SER A 6 -13.15 3.88 8.17
CA SER A 6 -13.59 5.03 8.99
C SER A 6 -14.95 4.82 9.67
N LEU A 7 -15.72 3.79 9.29
CA LEU A 7 -17.04 3.53 9.86
C LEU A 7 -16.98 2.75 11.19
N PHE A 8 -15.82 2.19 11.57
CA PHE A 8 -15.75 1.22 12.67
C PHE A 8 -15.58 1.82 14.08
N LEU A 9 -15.39 3.13 14.23
CA LEU A 9 -15.23 3.74 15.56
C LEU A 9 -15.96 5.07 15.66
N LEU A 10 -17.19 5.05 16.17
CA LEU A 10 -17.70 5.94 17.23
C LEU A 10 -19.20 5.71 17.50
N PRO A 11 -19.56 5.08 18.62
CA PRO A 11 -20.62 5.58 19.49
C PRO A 11 -19.93 6.29 20.67
N GLY A 12 -20.09 7.61 20.80
CA GLY A 12 -19.43 8.35 21.88
C GLY A 12 -20.00 9.75 22.04
N ASN A 13 -20.46 10.04 23.25
CA ASN A 13 -21.25 11.17 23.69
C ASN A 13 -20.43 12.49 23.72
N GLY A 14 -21.12 13.63 23.83
CA GLY A 14 -20.59 14.99 23.57
C GLY A 14 -19.32 15.43 24.33
N THR A 15 -18.68 16.45 23.75
CA THR A 15 -17.44 17.17 24.18
C THR A 15 -16.08 16.64 23.72
N GLU A 16 -16.02 15.98 22.56
CA GLU A 16 -14.75 15.63 21.92
C GLU A 16 -14.16 16.84 21.17
N LEU A 17 -12.96 17.27 21.59
CA LEU A 17 -12.08 18.19 20.88
C LEU A 17 -11.77 17.60 19.48
N TYR A 18 -12.59 17.94 18.48
CA TYR A 18 -12.50 17.38 17.14
C TYR A 18 -11.19 17.81 16.46
N THR A 19 -10.18 16.95 16.53
CA THR A 19 -8.94 17.13 15.79
C THR A 19 -9.18 16.63 14.36
N PRO A 20 -9.11 17.50 13.34
CA PRO A 20 -9.32 17.06 11.97
C PRO A 20 -8.24 16.04 11.58
N THR A 21 -8.67 14.92 11.01
CA THR A 21 -7.75 13.94 10.41
C THR A 21 -7.57 14.26 8.94
N VAL A 22 -6.32 14.34 8.50
CA VAL A 22 -6.00 14.55 7.09
C VAL A 22 -5.79 13.19 6.42
N GLY A 23 -6.60 12.93 5.39
CA GLY A 23 -6.40 11.81 4.48
C GLY A 23 -5.88 12.30 3.13
N ILE A 24 -5.22 11.42 2.37
CA ILE A 24 -4.66 11.72 1.04
C ILE A 24 -5.75 12.19 0.05
N PHE A 25 -6.95 11.61 0.12
CA PHE A 25 -8.00 11.80 -0.89
C PHE A 25 -9.28 12.42 -0.34
N ASN A 26 -9.56 12.26 0.94
CA ASN A 26 -10.83 12.67 1.54
C ASN A 26 -10.61 13.73 2.61
N ARG A 27 -11.39 14.81 2.51
CA ARG A 27 -11.61 15.77 3.59
C ARG A 27 -12.93 15.42 4.24
N CYS A 28 -12.96 15.26 5.55
CA CYS A 28 -14.21 15.30 6.29
C CYS A 28 -14.20 16.53 7.20
N THR A 29 -15.23 17.35 7.09
CA THR A 29 -15.46 18.50 7.97
C THR A 29 -16.83 18.37 8.58
N ARG A 30 -16.94 18.58 9.89
CA ARG A 30 -18.23 18.57 10.58
C ARG A 30 -18.85 19.96 10.54
N LEU A 31 -19.92 20.14 9.77
CA LEU A 31 -20.72 21.37 9.73
C LEU A 31 -22.08 21.07 10.35
N TYR A 32 -22.52 21.88 11.32
CA TYR A 32 -23.84 21.75 11.97
C TYR A 32 -24.14 20.34 12.52
N GLY A 33 -23.15 19.70 13.15
CA GLY A 33 -23.32 18.36 13.74
C GLY A 33 -23.32 17.19 12.73
N ARG A 34 -23.42 17.47 11.42
CA ARG A 34 -23.31 16.49 10.32
C ARG A 34 -21.90 16.46 9.72
N SER A 35 -21.43 15.27 9.41
CA SER A 35 -20.13 15.03 8.79
C SER A 35 -20.25 15.19 7.27
N HIS A 36 -19.70 16.26 6.72
CA HIS A 36 -19.62 16.45 5.27
C HIS A 36 -18.23 16.01 4.80
N CYS A 37 -18.19 14.95 4.00
CA CYS A 37 -16.96 14.46 3.40
C CYS A 37 -16.94 14.78 1.90
N ALA A 38 -15.82 15.30 1.41
CA ALA A 38 -15.59 15.61 0.00
C ALA A 38 -14.24 15.04 -0.45
N ASN A 39 -14.20 14.49 -1.65
CA ASN A 39 -12.96 14.05 -2.28
C ASN A 39 -12.20 15.27 -2.80
N PHE A 40 -10.89 15.30 -2.60
CA PHE A 40 -10.02 16.35 -3.13
C PHE A 40 -9.71 16.20 -4.63
N ASN A 41 -9.89 15.00 -5.19
CA ASN A 41 -9.44 14.63 -6.53
C ASN A 41 -10.57 14.57 -7.56
N VAL A 42 -11.40 15.62 -7.66
CA VAL A 42 -12.53 15.66 -8.63
C VAL A 42 -12.09 15.29 -10.06
N ASP A 43 -10.83 15.60 -10.45
CA ASP A 43 -10.22 15.24 -11.74
C ASP A 43 -9.01 14.26 -11.62
N GLY A 44 -8.87 13.55 -10.50
CA GLY A 44 -7.75 12.62 -10.28
C GLY A 44 -6.37 13.30 -10.30
N LEU A 45 -5.40 12.73 -11.04
CA LEU A 45 -4.05 13.31 -11.21
C LEU A 45 -4.02 14.60 -12.04
N ALA A 46 -5.08 14.90 -12.80
CA ALA A 46 -5.17 16.08 -13.66
C ALA A 46 -5.60 17.35 -12.89
N THR A 47 -5.93 17.22 -11.60
CA THR A 47 -6.24 18.35 -10.72
C THR A 47 -5.07 19.34 -10.68
N ASP A 48 -5.35 20.64 -10.74
CA ASP A 48 -4.35 21.70 -10.74
C ASP A 48 -3.36 21.57 -9.57
N SER A 49 -2.06 21.81 -9.82
CA SER A 49 -0.99 21.66 -8.83
C SER A 49 -1.11 22.62 -7.65
N ASN A 50 -1.91 23.69 -7.79
CA ASN A 50 -2.26 24.60 -6.71
C ASN A 50 -3.28 23.99 -5.72
N VAL A 51 -4.09 23.03 -6.17
CA VAL A 51 -5.09 22.33 -5.34
C VAL A 51 -4.56 20.97 -4.86
N PHE A 52 -3.69 20.32 -5.63
CA PHE A 52 -3.10 19.03 -5.29
C PHE A 52 -1.57 19.07 -5.46
N PRO A 53 -0.79 19.15 -4.37
CA PRO A 53 0.65 19.39 -4.44
C PRO A 53 1.36 18.24 -5.17
N GLY A 54 2.45 18.58 -5.87
CA GLY A 54 3.23 17.62 -6.66
C GLY A 54 3.73 16.42 -5.84
N CYS A 55 4.09 16.65 -4.57
CA CYS A 55 4.51 15.58 -3.64
C CYS A 55 3.41 14.54 -3.42
N TRP A 56 2.15 14.99 -3.29
CA TRP A 56 1.02 14.08 -3.15
C TRP A 56 0.69 13.38 -4.46
N LYS A 57 0.81 14.05 -5.62
CA LYS A 57 0.72 13.39 -6.95
C LYS A 57 1.74 12.27 -7.09
N ALA A 58 2.99 12.53 -6.74
CA ALA A 58 4.05 11.54 -6.78
C ALA A 58 3.76 10.39 -5.81
N SER A 59 3.35 10.69 -4.58
CA SER A 59 2.94 9.68 -3.59
C SER A 59 1.85 8.76 -4.15
N LEU A 60 0.80 9.31 -4.77
CA LEU A 60 -0.27 8.54 -5.41
C LEU A 60 0.21 7.66 -6.56
N PHE A 61 1.12 8.18 -7.37
CA PHE A 61 1.69 7.44 -8.48
C PHE A 61 2.47 6.22 -7.97
N PHE A 62 3.36 6.40 -6.98
CA PHE A 62 4.13 5.29 -6.42
C PHE A 62 3.27 4.27 -5.67
N LEU A 63 2.28 4.73 -4.89
CA LEU A 63 1.34 3.84 -4.20
C LEU A 63 0.49 3.04 -5.18
N SER A 64 -0.01 3.66 -6.25
CA SER A 64 -0.82 2.96 -7.26
C SER A 64 0.01 1.97 -8.09
N LEU A 65 1.24 2.35 -8.45
CA LEU A 65 2.18 1.45 -9.14
C LEU A 65 2.55 0.24 -8.27
N GLY A 66 2.86 0.45 -6.99
CA GLY A 66 3.12 -0.64 -6.05
C GLY A 66 1.94 -1.61 -5.92
N LEU A 67 0.70 -1.07 -5.89
CA LEU A 67 -0.52 -1.88 -5.85
C LEU A 67 -0.74 -2.68 -7.13
N ALA A 68 -0.46 -2.10 -8.30
CA ALA A 68 -0.55 -2.82 -9.56
C ALA A 68 0.43 -4.00 -9.61
N VAL A 69 1.70 -3.78 -9.21
CA VAL A 69 2.73 -4.84 -9.15
C VAL A 69 2.32 -5.95 -8.18
N MET A 70 1.82 -5.60 -7.00
CA MET A 70 1.31 -6.59 -6.04
C MET A 70 0.12 -7.38 -6.57
N SER A 71 -0.83 -6.70 -7.21
CA SER A 71 -2.03 -7.34 -7.78
C SER A 71 -1.65 -8.35 -8.87
N ILE A 72 -0.72 -7.97 -9.76
CA ILE A 72 -0.17 -8.86 -10.78
C ILE A 72 0.51 -10.07 -10.12
N THR A 73 1.25 -9.86 -9.04
CA THR A 73 1.94 -10.94 -8.32
C THR A 73 0.95 -11.94 -7.70
N VAL A 74 -0.14 -11.45 -7.10
CA VAL A 74 -1.20 -12.31 -6.56
C VAL A 74 -1.90 -13.08 -7.67
N ILE A 75 -2.25 -12.43 -8.79
CA ILE A 75 -2.87 -13.10 -9.94
C ILE A 75 -1.92 -14.17 -10.50
N ALA A 76 -0.64 -13.84 -10.66
CA ALA A 76 0.37 -14.79 -11.13
C ALA A 76 0.54 -15.96 -10.16
N ALA A 77 0.43 -15.74 -8.84
CA ALA A 77 0.45 -16.82 -7.85
C ALA A 77 -0.79 -17.71 -7.93
N LEU A 78 -1.99 -17.14 -8.14
CA LEU A 78 -3.24 -17.90 -8.29
C LEU A 78 -3.25 -18.73 -9.57
N LEU A 79 -2.88 -18.12 -10.71
CA LEU A 79 -2.71 -18.84 -11.97
C LEU A 79 -1.58 -19.86 -11.87
N GLY A 80 -0.51 -19.50 -11.16
CA GLY A 80 0.60 -20.36 -10.79
C GLY A 80 0.12 -21.60 -10.06
N CYS A 81 -0.72 -21.49 -9.04
CA CYS A 81 -1.31 -22.61 -8.31
C CYS A 81 -2.12 -23.55 -9.23
N CYS A 82 -2.87 -23.02 -10.19
CA CYS A 82 -3.63 -23.83 -11.15
C CYS A 82 -2.75 -24.53 -12.20
N VAL A 83 -1.62 -23.91 -12.58
CA VAL A 83 -0.66 -24.42 -13.59
C VAL A 83 0.55 -25.11 -12.93
N GLN A 84 0.61 -25.14 -11.59
CA GLN A 84 1.72 -25.63 -10.76
C GLN A 84 2.04 -27.11 -10.98
N SER A 85 1.14 -27.83 -11.66
CA SER A 85 1.33 -29.21 -12.10
C SER A 85 2.43 -29.36 -13.17
N ILE A 86 2.81 -28.31 -13.93
CA ILE A 86 3.64 -28.48 -15.16
C ILE A 86 4.91 -27.59 -15.26
N GLY A 87 5.17 -26.62 -14.37
CA GLY A 87 6.33 -25.72 -14.59
C GLY A 87 6.81 -24.84 -13.42
N ARG A 88 7.28 -25.43 -12.32
CA ARG A 88 7.66 -24.74 -11.06
C ARG A 88 8.86 -23.77 -11.07
N LYS A 89 9.63 -23.58 -12.15
CA LYS A 89 10.98 -22.98 -12.04
C LYS A 89 11.08 -21.44 -12.14
N SER A 90 10.05 -20.72 -12.60
CA SER A 90 10.18 -19.26 -12.89
C SER A 90 9.33 -18.33 -12.02
N ILE A 91 8.23 -18.80 -11.42
CA ILE A 91 7.19 -17.91 -10.87
C ILE A 91 7.54 -17.42 -9.46
N PHE A 92 8.14 -18.27 -8.61
CA PHE A 92 8.46 -17.90 -7.21
C PHE A 92 9.57 -16.85 -7.08
N ASN A 93 10.62 -16.93 -7.91
CA ASN A 93 11.69 -15.92 -7.97
C ASN A 93 11.16 -14.55 -8.42
N LEU A 94 10.34 -14.55 -9.46
CA LEU A 94 9.77 -13.31 -9.98
C LEU A 94 8.78 -12.67 -8.99
N ALA A 95 8.02 -13.49 -8.25
CA ALA A 95 7.10 -13.02 -7.23
C ALA A 95 7.82 -12.36 -6.04
N GLY A 96 8.89 -12.98 -5.52
CA GLY A 96 9.66 -12.41 -4.40
C GLY A 96 10.32 -11.08 -4.77
N VAL A 97 10.93 -10.99 -5.94
CA VAL A 97 11.52 -9.75 -6.46
C VAL A 97 10.45 -8.68 -6.70
N ALA A 98 9.31 -9.05 -7.30
CA ALA A 98 8.19 -8.13 -7.53
C ALA A 98 7.60 -7.58 -6.22
N GLN A 99 7.49 -8.42 -5.18
CA GLN A 99 7.05 -7.99 -3.84
C GLN A 99 8.03 -7.02 -3.20
N ALA A 100 9.34 -7.26 -3.32
CA ALA A 100 10.36 -6.34 -2.82
C ALA A 100 10.32 -4.98 -3.54
N VAL A 101 10.19 -4.98 -4.87
CA VAL A 101 10.04 -3.75 -5.67
C VAL A 101 8.77 -3.00 -5.27
N ALA A 102 7.64 -3.69 -5.12
CA ALA A 102 6.39 -3.08 -4.65
C ALA A 102 6.54 -2.47 -3.25
N GLY A 103 7.24 -3.15 -2.33
CA GLY A 103 7.54 -2.63 -1.00
C GLY A 103 8.33 -1.32 -1.03
N ILE A 104 9.36 -1.23 -1.88
CA ILE A 104 10.15 -0.01 -2.08
C ILE A 104 9.27 1.12 -2.65
N LEU A 105 8.43 0.83 -3.64
CA LEU A 105 7.49 1.80 -4.19
C LEU A 105 6.52 2.33 -3.12
N TYR A 106 6.00 1.45 -2.27
CA TYR A 106 5.14 1.89 -1.16
C TYR A 106 5.89 2.73 -0.13
N LEU A 107 7.16 2.42 0.18
CA LEU A 107 7.98 3.26 1.06
C LEU A 107 8.12 4.68 0.51
N PHE A 108 8.44 4.83 -0.78
CA PHE A 108 8.50 6.15 -1.41
C PHE A 108 7.14 6.87 -1.33
N GLY A 109 6.05 6.17 -1.61
CA GLY A 109 4.70 6.71 -1.45
C GLY A 109 4.43 7.22 -0.03
N MET A 110 4.82 6.44 0.99
CA MET A 110 4.64 6.75 2.40
C MET A 110 5.53 7.89 2.90
N ILE A 111 6.72 8.10 2.33
CA ILE A 111 7.62 9.22 2.67
C ILE A 111 7.20 10.50 1.95
N LEU A 112 6.71 10.41 0.71
CA LEU A 112 6.23 11.57 -0.05
C LEU A 112 4.94 12.16 0.52
N TYR A 113 4.14 11.35 1.21
CA TYR A 113 2.93 11.81 1.88
C TYR A 113 3.20 12.90 2.95
N PRO A 114 4.03 12.65 3.98
CA PRO A 114 4.41 13.65 4.98
C PRO A 114 5.26 14.79 4.41
N ALA A 115 6.05 14.53 3.37
CA ALA A 115 6.80 15.57 2.68
C ALA A 115 5.87 16.63 2.06
N GLY A 116 4.65 16.25 1.65
CA GLY A 116 3.67 17.19 1.10
C GLY A 116 2.89 18.00 2.13
N TRP A 117 3.11 17.83 3.44
CA TRP A 117 2.40 18.59 4.47
C TRP A 117 2.80 20.06 4.55
N GLY A 118 3.96 20.44 4.04
CA GLY A 118 4.38 21.85 3.94
C GLY A 118 3.69 22.65 2.82
N ALA A 119 2.75 22.05 2.08
CA ALA A 119 2.02 22.79 1.05
C ALA A 119 1.06 23.82 1.70
N GLU A 120 0.94 25.01 1.11
CA GLU A 120 0.04 26.09 1.58
C GLU A 120 -1.40 25.62 1.81
N ARG A 121 -1.83 24.60 1.07
CA ARG A 121 -3.16 24.02 1.24
C ARG A 121 -3.32 23.23 2.54
N VAL A 122 -2.30 22.48 2.95
CA VAL A 122 -2.29 21.75 4.22
C VAL A 122 -2.15 22.75 5.37
N GLN A 123 -1.33 23.78 5.21
CA GLN A 123 -1.23 24.89 6.16
C GLN A 123 -2.58 25.60 6.38
N ARG A 124 -3.38 25.79 5.33
CA ARG A 124 -4.75 26.33 5.47
C ARG A 124 -5.71 25.44 6.28
N ILE A 125 -5.44 24.14 6.40
CA ILE A 125 -6.30 23.19 7.13
C ILE A 125 -5.78 22.96 8.55
N CYS A 126 -4.47 22.75 8.68
CA CYS A 126 -3.81 22.32 9.91
C CYS A 126 -3.16 23.46 10.68
N GLY A 127 -3.09 24.66 10.10
CA GLY A 127 -2.47 25.84 10.66
C GLY A 127 -1.20 26.23 9.91
N PRO A 128 -0.81 27.53 9.96
CA PRO A 128 0.36 28.05 9.24
C PRO A 128 1.68 27.40 9.69
N GLU A 129 1.72 26.88 10.93
CA GLU A 129 2.87 26.17 11.50
C GLU A 129 3.06 24.74 10.94
N ALA A 130 2.20 24.27 10.02
CA ALA A 130 2.38 22.96 9.39
C ALA A 130 3.53 22.98 8.38
N ASP A 131 4.44 22.02 8.49
CA ASP A 131 5.63 21.91 7.65
C ASP A 131 5.84 20.46 7.17
N ALA A 132 6.79 20.22 6.27
CA ALA A 132 7.15 18.88 5.83
C ALA A 132 7.48 17.99 7.04
N PHE A 133 6.82 16.83 7.14
CA PHE A 133 6.92 15.90 8.30
C PHE A 133 6.38 16.42 9.64
N TYR A 134 5.80 17.62 9.70
CA TYR A 134 5.23 18.21 10.91
C TYR A 134 3.78 18.68 10.70
N LEU A 135 2.82 18.00 11.32
CA LEU A 135 1.43 18.50 11.41
C LEU A 135 1.29 19.33 12.68
N ALA A 136 0.79 20.56 12.53
CA ALA A 136 0.47 21.43 13.66
C ALA A 136 -0.81 20.97 14.39
N ASN A 137 -1.99 21.51 14.02
CA ASN A 137 -3.25 21.22 14.71
C ASN A 137 -4.02 20.00 14.17
N CYS A 138 -3.38 19.18 13.32
CA CYS A 138 -3.99 18.02 12.69
C CYS A 138 -3.38 16.72 13.20
N SER A 139 -4.17 15.65 13.18
CA SER A 139 -3.70 14.29 13.51
C SER A 139 -3.80 13.35 12.31
N LEU A 140 -3.02 12.27 12.34
CA LEU A 140 -3.01 11.24 11.31
C LEU A 140 -4.18 10.26 11.52
N GLY A 141 -4.93 9.99 10.47
CA GLY A 141 -5.98 8.98 10.49
C GLY A 141 -5.45 7.54 10.46
N TRP A 142 -6.31 6.59 10.85
CA TRP A 142 -6.03 5.14 10.84
C TRP A 142 -5.56 4.58 9.49
N ALA A 143 -5.94 5.23 8.38
CA ALA A 143 -5.51 4.82 7.04
C ALA A 143 -3.98 4.88 6.85
N PHE A 144 -3.29 5.81 7.51
CA PHE A 144 -1.83 5.88 7.45
C PHE A 144 -1.20 4.70 8.21
N TYR A 145 -1.72 4.36 9.38
CA TYR A 145 -1.27 3.21 10.16
C TYR A 145 -1.49 1.88 9.42
N SER A 146 -2.64 1.70 8.77
CA SER A 146 -2.90 0.50 7.98
C SER A 146 -2.01 0.40 6.75
N ALA A 147 -1.67 1.52 6.11
CA ALA A 147 -0.68 1.56 5.05
C ALA A 147 0.70 1.12 5.55
N THR A 148 1.17 1.62 6.70
CA THR A 148 2.43 1.19 7.32
C THR A 148 2.46 -0.32 7.57
N ILE A 149 1.39 -0.88 8.15
CA ILE A 149 1.28 -2.33 8.36
C ILE A 149 1.34 -3.09 7.03
N GLY A 150 0.66 -2.60 5.99
CA GLY A 150 0.69 -3.18 4.65
C GLY A 150 2.08 -3.22 4.03
N VAL A 151 2.90 -2.18 4.23
CA VAL A 151 4.29 -2.14 3.77
C VAL A 151 5.15 -3.17 4.51
N VAL A 152 5.03 -3.25 5.83
CA VAL A 152 5.75 -4.26 6.63
C VAL A 152 5.35 -5.67 6.18
N LEU A 153 4.06 -5.93 6.01
CA LEU A 153 3.55 -7.21 5.54
C LEU A 153 4.09 -7.54 4.14
N THR A 154 4.18 -6.57 3.25
CA THR A 154 4.76 -6.72 1.92
C THR A 154 6.21 -7.20 1.98
N PHE A 155 7.03 -6.62 2.86
CA PHE A 155 8.42 -7.07 3.05
C PHE A 155 8.49 -8.47 3.65
N LEU A 156 7.61 -8.80 4.60
CA LEU A 156 7.52 -10.16 5.14
C LEU A 156 7.15 -11.18 4.06
N CYS A 157 6.22 -10.84 3.15
CA CYS A 157 5.90 -11.67 2.00
C CYS A 157 7.11 -11.89 1.09
N ALA A 158 7.90 -10.85 0.82
CA ALA A 158 9.11 -10.98 0.00
C ALA A 158 10.15 -11.92 0.66
N VAL A 159 10.34 -11.82 1.98
CA VAL A 159 11.23 -12.71 2.75
C VAL A 159 10.74 -14.16 2.66
N PHE A 160 9.45 -14.39 2.89
CA PHE A 160 8.87 -15.74 2.81
C PHE A 160 8.96 -16.33 1.40
N SER A 161 8.74 -15.52 0.35
CA SER A 161 8.95 -15.95 -1.04
C SER A 161 10.40 -16.40 -1.26
N GLY A 162 11.39 -15.64 -0.79
CA GLY A 162 12.80 -16.02 -0.90
C GLY A 162 13.16 -17.29 -0.11
N GLN A 163 12.53 -17.54 1.03
CA GLN A 163 12.70 -18.81 1.76
C GLN A 163 12.06 -20.00 1.01
N ALA A 164 10.87 -19.80 0.43
CA ALA A 164 10.19 -20.82 -0.37
C ALA A 164 11.01 -21.23 -1.61
N GLU A 165 11.72 -20.27 -2.21
CA GLU A 165 12.66 -20.54 -3.30
C GLU A 165 13.84 -21.40 -2.87
N LYS A 166 14.45 -21.12 -1.71
CA LYS A 166 15.56 -21.92 -1.19
C LYS A 166 15.15 -23.38 -0.98
N SER A 167 13.98 -23.61 -0.41
CA SER A 167 13.42 -24.95 -0.24
C SER A 167 13.20 -25.65 -1.59
N THR A 168 12.55 -24.97 -2.54
CA THR A 168 12.24 -25.53 -3.87
C THR A 168 13.49 -25.76 -4.73
N ALA A 169 14.52 -24.91 -4.59
CA ALA A 169 15.78 -25.05 -5.30
C ALA A 169 16.52 -26.34 -4.90
N SER A 170 16.45 -26.72 -3.62
CA SER A 170 17.03 -27.96 -3.10
C SER A 170 16.35 -29.20 -3.70
N ASP A 171 15.01 -29.23 -3.71
CA ASP A 171 14.24 -30.33 -4.33
C ASP A 171 14.59 -30.52 -5.81
N LYS A 172 14.83 -29.43 -6.56
CA LYS A 172 15.14 -29.53 -7.98
C LYS A 172 16.54 -30.09 -8.28
N ILE A 173 17.49 -29.94 -7.36
CA ILE A 173 18.81 -30.57 -7.49
C ILE A 173 18.69 -32.08 -7.20
N GLN A 174 17.89 -32.45 -6.19
CA GLN A 174 17.58 -33.85 -5.91
C GLN A 174 16.83 -34.51 -7.09
N ASP A 175 15.90 -33.80 -7.72
CA ASP A 175 15.15 -34.28 -8.89
C ASP A 175 16.07 -34.45 -10.10
N LYS A 176 17.01 -33.52 -10.33
CA LYS A 176 18.04 -33.67 -11.38
C LYS A 176 19.01 -34.83 -11.12
N MET A 177 19.28 -35.16 -9.85
CA MET A 177 20.06 -36.34 -9.47
C MET A 177 19.24 -37.64 -9.60
N ASN A 178 17.92 -37.57 -9.36
CA ASN A 178 16.97 -38.67 -9.56
C ASN A 178 16.52 -38.83 -11.02
N GLU A 179 16.67 -37.85 -11.91
CA GLU A 179 16.37 -37.92 -13.35
C GLU A 179 17.29 -38.93 -14.09
N GLY A 180 18.37 -39.40 -13.45
CA GLY A 180 19.14 -40.58 -13.87
C GLY A 180 18.48 -41.93 -13.52
N LYS A 181 17.41 -41.92 -12.73
CA LYS A 181 16.55 -43.05 -12.36
C LYS A 181 15.08 -42.61 -12.39
N THR A 182 14.52 -42.56 -13.60
CA THR A 182 13.08 -42.61 -13.96
C THR A 182 12.07 -42.24 -12.86
N LEU A 183 11.43 -41.07 -12.98
CA LEU A 183 10.31 -40.65 -12.14
C LEU A 183 8.98 -40.82 -12.88
N ILE A 184 8.16 -41.72 -12.34
CA ILE A 184 6.77 -41.98 -12.72
C ILE A 184 5.89 -41.19 -11.74
N CYS A 185 4.90 -40.45 -12.25
CA CYS A 185 3.92 -39.74 -11.42
C CYS A 185 2.89 -40.71 -10.83
N LEU A 186 2.67 -40.67 -9.51
CA LEU A 186 1.50 -41.23 -8.85
C LEU A 186 0.54 -40.09 -8.53
N ALA A 187 -0.68 -40.22 -9.05
CA ALA A 187 -1.85 -39.40 -8.75
C ALA A 187 -2.49 -39.80 -7.41
#